data_AF-A0A3N0C5Y0-F1
#
_entry.id   AF-A0A3N0C5Y0-F1
#
_cell.length_a   1.000
_cell.length_b   1.000
_cell.length_c   1.000
_cell.angle_alpha   90.00
_cell.angle_beta   90.00
_cell.angle_gamma   90.00
#
_symmetry.space_group_name_H-M   'P 1'
#
loop_
_entity.id
_entity.type
_entity.pdbx_description
1 polymer ?
#
loop_
_entity_poly.entity_id
_entity_poly.type
_entity_poly.pdbx_seq_one_letter_code
_entity_poly.pdbx_strand_id
1 'polypeptide(L)'
;MPESAIVDHESRQHVRSALATGDGIVREGADWTDFEEWFDRRFPELCKLFHGLYGVREDWLAQLTALVVQAARSWSERPAELKSLDAERATNPDWFQSDEMLCGEAQHSGGNRLDKLRSEPR
;
A
#
# COMPACT_ATOMS: atom_id res chain seq x y z
N MET A 1 -3.91 28.24 12.02
CA MET A 1 -3.72 26.97 11.30
C MET A 1 -5.04 26.37 10.75
N PRO A 2 -5.90 27.09 9.99
CA PRO A 2 -7.08 26.47 9.34
C PRO A 2 -6.82 25.97 7.92
N GLU A 3 -5.84 26.53 7.22
CA GLU A 3 -5.57 26.25 5.80
C GLU A 3 -5.15 24.79 5.55
N SER A 4 -4.28 24.23 6.40
CA SER A 4 -3.85 22.82 6.29
C SER A 4 -4.98 21.81 6.55
N ALA A 5 -6.00 22.17 7.32
CA ALA A 5 -7.14 21.28 7.61
C ALA A 5 -8.15 21.27 6.45
N ILE A 6 -8.31 22.40 5.76
CA ILE A 6 -9.16 22.52 4.57
C ILE A 6 -8.53 21.78 3.39
N VAL A 7 -7.21 21.96 3.18
CA VAL A 7 -6.45 21.23 2.14
C VAL A 7 -6.54 19.72 2.37
N ASP A 8 -6.49 19.24 3.61
CA ASP A 8 -6.65 17.82 3.93
C ASP A 8 -8.05 17.29 3.55
N HIS A 9 -9.10 18.03 3.87
CA HIS A 9 -10.48 17.62 3.56
C HIS A 9 -10.76 17.57 2.05
N GLU A 10 -10.38 18.62 1.31
CA GLU A 10 -10.59 18.67 -0.15
C GLU A 10 -9.74 17.61 -0.88
N SER A 11 -8.49 17.42 -0.44
CA SER A 11 -7.62 16.37 -0.98
C SER A 11 -8.19 14.98 -0.72
N ARG A 12 -8.71 14.74 0.49
CA ARG A 12 -9.35 13.47 0.85
C ARG A 12 -10.58 13.19 -0.01
N GLN A 13 -11.41 14.21 -0.23
CA GLN A 13 -12.60 14.09 -1.07
C GLN A 13 -12.21 13.79 -2.53
N HIS A 14 -11.21 14.50 -3.06
CA HIS A 14 -10.70 14.25 -4.41
C HIS A 14 -10.21 12.82 -4.59
N VAL A 15 -9.39 12.32 -3.66
CA VAL A 15 -8.87 10.95 -3.68
C VAL A 15 -10.00 9.93 -3.52
N ARG A 16 -10.99 10.20 -2.66
CA ARG A 16 -12.19 9.35 -2.54
C ARG A 16 -12.97 9.26 -3.85
N SER A 17 -13.18 10.38 -4.53
CA SER A 17 -13.85 10.39 -5.83
C SER A 17 -13.08 9.57 -6.87
N ALA A 18 -11.74 9.65 -6.88
CA ALA A 18 -10.91 8.84 -7.77
C ALA A 18 -10.95 7.34 -7.42
N LEU A 19 -10.99 6.99 -6.13
CA LEU A 19 -11.18 5.61 -5.67
C LEU A 19 -12.55 5.05 -6.09
N ALA A 20 -13.59 5.88 -6.09
CA ALA A 20 -14.93 5.48 -6.53
C ALA A 20 -14.99 5.19 -8.04
N THR A 21 -14.19 5.88 -8.87
CA THR A 21 -14.20 5.74 -10.33
C THR A 21 -13.05 4.91 -10.90
N GLY A 22 -12.04 4.56 -10.10
CA GLY A 22 -10.84 3.87 -10.58
C GLY A 22 -11.08 2.46 -11.11
N ASP A 23 -10.62 2.17 -12.33
CA ASP A 23 -10.75 0.82 -12.89
C ASP A 23 -9.96 -0.23 -12.11
N GLY A 24 -10.37 -1.49 -12.15
CA GLY A 24 -9.64 -2.62 -11.55
C GLY A 24 -9.70 -2.71 -10.02
N ILE A 25 -10.51 -1.87 -9.36
CA ILE A 25 -10.73 -1.92 -7.91
C ILE A 25 -12.00 -2.72 -7.63
N VAL A 26 -11.88 -3.79 -6.86
CA VAL A 26 -13.03 -4.55 -6.34
C VAL A 26 -13.51 -3.86 -5.06
N ARG A 27 -14.75 -3.36 -5.08
CA ARG A 27 -15.33 -2.54 -3.99
C ARG A 27 -16.36 -3.27 -3.16
N GLU A 28 -16.32 -4.60 -3.22
CA GLU A 28 -17.32 -5.47 -2.64
C GLU A 28 -16.67 -6.37 -1.60
N GLY A 29 -17.39 -6.60 -0.50
CA GLY A 29 -16.95 -7.49 0.57
C GLY A 29 -16.03 -6.82 1.60
N ALA A 30 -15.61 -7.64 2.58
CA ALA A 30 -14.85 -7.20 3.75
C ALA A 30 -13.49 -6.57 3.38
N ASP A 31 -12.85 -7.05 2.31
CA ASP A 31 -11.57 -6.52 1.83
C ASP A 31 -11.61 -5.03 1.47
N TRP A 32 -12.73 -4.57 0.89
CA TRP A 32 -12.92 -3.17 0.56
C TRP A 32 -13.18 -2.34 1.81
N THR A 33 -14.00 -2.86 2.74
CA THR A 33 -14.26 -2.20 4.03
C THR A 33 -12.96 -2.01 4.83
N ASP A 34 -12.11 -3.04 4.89
CA ASP A 34 -10.80 -2.96 5.57
C ASP A 34 -9.88 -1.91 4.92
N PHE A 35 -9.91 -1.81 3.59
CA PHE A 35 -9.16 -0.78 2.87
C PHE A 35 -9.70 0.62 3.15
N GLU A 36 -11.02 0.81 3.18
CA GLU A 36 -11.65 2.09 3.50
C GLU A 36 -11.30 2.55 4.92
N GLU A 37 -11.32 1.64 5.90
CA GLU A 37 -10.90 1.94 7.27
C GLU A 37 -9.40 2.28 7.36
N TRP A 38 -8.55 1.54 6.65
CA TRP A 38 -7.12 1.84 6.58
C TRP A 38 -6.87 3.21 5.95
N PHE A 39 -7.56 3.52 4.85
CA PHE A 39 -7.48 4.80 4.16
C PHE A 39 -7.89 5.93 5.09
N ASP A 40 -9.05 5.80 5.76
CA ASP A 40 -9.56 6.84 6.66
C ASP A 40 -8.64 7.11 7.85
N ARG A 41 -7.96 6.07 8.35
CA ARG A 41 -7.03 6.18 9.47
C ARG A 41 -5.66 6.74 9.06
N ARG A 42 -5.15 6.40 7.88
CA ARG A 42 -3.76 6.73 7.45
C ARG A 42 -3.68 7.93 6.51
N PHE A 43 -4.77 8.31 5.86
CA PHE A 43 -4.77 9.39 4.87
C PHE A 43 -4.24 10.74 5.39
N PRO A 44 -4.64 11.24 6.58
CA PRO A 44 -4.17 12.56 7.05
C PRO A 44 -2.65 12.62 7.24
N GLU A 45 -2.07 11.54 7.77
CA GLU A 45 -0.62 11.42 7.95
C GLU A 45 0.10 11.30 6.60
N LEU A 46 -0.42 10.45 5.70
CA LEU A 46 0.11 10.29 4.35
C LEU A 46 0.08 11.62 3.58
N CYS A 47 -1.05 12.33 3.60
CA CYS A 47 -1.24 13.60 2.92
C CYS A 47 -0.23 14.64 3.42
N LYS A 48 -0.08 14.76 4.75
CA LYS A 48 0.89 15.68 5.37
C LYS A 48 2.33 15.37 4.96
N LEU A 49 2.75 14.11 5.03
CA LEU A 49 4.10 13.69 4.66
C LEU A 49 4.35 13.90 3.15
N PHE A 50 3.40 13.52 2.32
CA PHE A 50 3.50 13.66 0.87
C PHE A 50 3.55 15.12 0.45
N HIS A 51 2.70 15.97 1.03
CA HIS A 51 2.69 17.41 0.79
C HIS A 51 3.99 18.07 1.29
N GLY A 52 4.55 17.61 2.41
CA GLY A 52 5.86 18.08 2.89
C GLY A 52 7.01 17.80 1.90
N LEU A 53 6.93 16.70 1.15
CA LEU A 53 7.95 16.32 0.16
C LEU A 53 7.71 16.93 -1.22
N TYR A 54 6.45 16.94 -1.67
CA TYR A 54 6.09 17.22 -3.06
C TYR A 54 5.14 18.40 -3.24
N GLY A 55 4.69 19.06 -2.16
CA GLY A 55 3.67 20.12 -2.21
C GLY A 55 4.05 21.37 -3.00
N VAL A 56 5.33 21.54 -3.35
CA VAL A 56 5.81 22.61 -4.24
C VAL A 56 5.44 22.34 -5.71
N ARG A 57 5.17 21.09 -6.08
CA ARG A 57 4.78 20.72 -7.44
C ARG A 57 3.28 20.90 -7.61
N GLU A 58 2.83 21.51 -8.70
CA GLU A 58 1.40 21.69 -8.99
C GLU A 58 0.63 20.36 -9.17
N ASP A 59 1.32 19.29 -9.55
CA ASP A 59 0.73 17.96 -9.78
C ASP A 59 0.69 17.06 -8.53
N TRP A 60 1.06 17.56 -7.35
CA TRP A 60 1.23 16.75 -6.13
C TRP A 60 -0.04 15.96 -5.77
N LEU A 61 -1.23 16.57 -5.90
CA LEU A 61 -2.50 15.92 -5.58
C LEU A 61 -2.84 14.81 -6.58
N ALA A 62 -2.52 15.02 -7.86
CA ALA A 62 -2.71 13.99 -8.88
C ALA A 62 -1.78 12.79 -8.63
N GLN A 63 -0.53 13.03 -8.22
CA GLN A 63 0.42 11.97 -7.86
C GLN A 63 -0.01 11.22 -6.60
N LEU A 64 -0.46 11.92 -5.55
CA LEU A 64 -1.02 11.31 -4.34
C LEU A 64 -2.23 10.43 -4.68
N THR A 65 -3.11 10.92 -5.56
CA THR A 65 -4.29 10.20 -6.03
C THR A 65 -3.90 8.92 -6.78
N ALA A 66 -2.96 9.02 -7.73
CA ALA A 66 -2.47 7.88 -8.47
C ALA A 66 -1.86 6.82 -7.53
N LEU A 67 -1.07 7.24 -6.53
CA LEU A 67 -0.49 6.36 -5.52
C LEU A 67 -1.57 5.58 -4.76
N VAL A 68 -2.60 6.27 -4.27
CA VAL A 68 -3.69 5.65 -3.50
C VAL A 68 -4.53 4.71 -4.36
N VAL A 69 -4.81 5.06 -5.62
CA VAL A 69 -5.52 4.19 -6.57
C VAL A 69 -4.72 2.93 -6.86
N GLN A 70 -3.40 3.02 -7.03
CA GLN A 70 -2.54 1.85 -7.21
C GLN A 70 -2.50 0.97 -5.95
N ALA A 71 -2.46 1.57 -4.76
CA ALA A 71 -2.54 0.83 -3.51
C ALA A 71 -3.87 0.07 -3.38
N ALA A 72 -4.99 0.70 -3.73
CA ALA A 72 -6.30 0.06 -3.74
C ALA A 72 -6.37 -1.12 -4.71
N ARG A 73 -5.85 -0.97 -5.93
CA ARG A 73 -5.76 -2.07 -6.91
C ARG A 73 -4.91 -3.21 -6.40
N SER A 74 -3.72 -2.90 -5.88
CA SER A 74 -2.82 -3.91 -5.30
C SER A 74 -3.45 -4.63 -4.11
N TRP A 75 -4.30 -3.96 -3.34
CA TRP A 75 -5.04 -4.57 -2.24
C TRP A 75 -6.14 -5.52 -2.73
N SER A 76 -6.86 -5.15 -3.80
CA SER A 76 -7.85 -6.01 -4.44
C SER A 76 -7.22 -7.25 -5.11
N GLU A 77 -6.05 -7.10 -5.74
CA GLU A 77 -5.35 -8.20 -6.43
C GLU A 77 -4.63 -9.16 -5.48
N ARG A 78 -4.56 -8.83 -4.17
CA ARG A 78 -3.78 -9.59 -3.21
C ARG A 78 -4.49 -10.90 -2.83
N PRO A 79 -3.86 -12.08 -3.03
CA PRO A 79 -4.41 -13.36 -2.60
C PRO A 79 -4.71 -13.39 -1.10
N ALA A 80 -5.81 -14.03 -0.70
CA ALA A 80 -6.25 -14.11 0.70
C ALA A 80 -5.16 -14.65 1.64
N GLU A 81 -4.31 -15.59 1.19
CA GLU A 81 -3.19 -16.12 1.95
C GLU A 81 -2.16 -15.04 2.35
N LEU A 82 -1.91 -14.05 1.49
CA LEU A 82 -1.00 -12.94 1.77
C LEU A 82 -1.64 -11.84 2.64
N LYS A 83 -2.97 -11.78 2.72
CA LYS A 83 -3.70 -10.92 3.65
C LYS A 83 -3.73 -11.52 5.06
N SER A 84 -3.89 -12.85 5.16
CA SER A 84 -3.74 -13.57 6.43
C SER A 84 -2.33 -13.42 7.01
N LEU A 85 -1.29 -13.50 6.18
CA LEU A 85 0.09 -13.26 6.59
C LEU A 85 0.33 -11.80 7.06
N ASP A 86 -0.34 -10.83 6.44
CA ASP A 86 -0.28 -9.43 6.88
C ASP A 86 -0.99 -9.22 8.23
N ALA A 87 -2.11 -9.91 8.47
CA ALA A 87 -2.80 -9.87 9.75
C ALA A 87 -1.96 -10.50 10.88
N GLU A 88 -1.25 -11.60 10.60
CA GLU A 88 -0.30 -12.22 11.55
C GLU A 88 0.92 -11.34 11.83
N ARG A 89 1.42 -10.59 10.83
CA ARG A 89 2.53 -9.66 11.01
C ARG A 89 2.10 -8.37 11.73
N ALA A 90 0.86 -7.94 11.56
CA ALA A 90 0.30 -6.80 12.30
C ALA A 90 0.18 -7.09 13.80
N THR A 91 -0.02 -8.35 14.20
CA THR A 91 -0.05 -8.78 15.61
C THR A 91 1.33 -9.12 16.18
N ASN A 92 2.37 -9.25 15.34
CA ASN A 92 3.74 -9.47 15.79
C ASN A 92 4.72 -8.47 15.12
N PRO A 93 4.79 -7.22 15.59
CA PRO A 93 5.59 -6.17 14.96
C PRO A 93 7.10 -6.43 14.96
N ASP A 94 7.61 -7.30 15.83
CA ASP A 94 9.04 -7.65 15.92
C ASP A 94 9.39 -8.96 15.18
N TRP A 95 8.51 -9.46 14.30
CA TRP A 95 8.70 -10.72 13.57
C TRP A 95 10.03 -10.76 12.78
N PHE A 96 10.53 -9.60 12.34
CA PHE A 96 11.80 -9.46 11.61
C PHE A 96 13.05 -9.41 12.53
N GLN A 97 12.86 -9.38 13.85
CA GLN A 97 13.93 -9.36 14.85
C GLN A 97 14.14 -10.72 15.53
N SER A 98 13.38 -11.74 15.14
CA SER A 98 13.56 -13.10 15.67
C SER A 98 14.85 -13.72 15.12
N ASP A 99 15.66 -14.32 16.00
CA ASP A 99 16.96 -14.96 15.73
C ASP A 99 16.93 -16.09 14.66
N GLU A 100 15.75 -16.45 14.16
CA GLU A 100 15.52 -17.44 13.11
C GLU A 100 15.55 -16.85 11.68
N MET A 101 15.55 -15.52 11.50
CA MET A 101 15.61 -14.89 10.17
C MET A 101 17.06 -14.67 9.70
N LEU A 102 17.62 -15.67 9.02
CA LEU A 102 18.73 -15.48 8.10
C LEU A 102 18.21 -14.96 6.75
N CYS A 103 18.28 -13.64 6.53
CA CYS A 103 18.09 -13.08 5.20
C CYS A 103 19.37 -13.31 4.38
N GLY A 104 19.34 -14.27 3.47
CA GLY A 104 20.42 -14.49 2.50
C GLY A 104 20.26 -13.56 1.29
N GLU A 105 21.21 -12.67 1.08
CA GLU A 105 21.32 -11.91 -0.16
C GLU A 105 22.14 -12.69 -1.19
N ALA A 106 21.46 -13.31 -2.16
CA ALA A 106 22.12 -14.00 -3.28
C ALA A 106 22.14 -13.09 -4.51
N GLN A 107 23.30 -12.50 -4.82
CA GLN A 107 23.50 -11.81 -6.10
C GLN A 107 23.69 -12.84 -7.21
N HIS A 108 22.63 -13.12 -7.99
CA HIS A 108 22.75 -13.94 -9.19
C HIS A 108 23.15 -13.07 -10.39
N SER A 109 24.45 -12.94 -10.63
CA SER A 109 24.97 -12.38 -11.88
C SER A 109 24.89 -13.44 -12.99
N GLY A 110 23.70 -13.68 -13.54
CA GLY A 110 23.53 -14.56 -14.68
C GLY A 110 22.07 -14.75 -15.11
N GLY A 111 21.75 -14.38 -16.35
CA GLY A 111 20.59 -14.82 -17.15
C GLY A 111 19.39 -15.49 -16.45
N ASN A 112 18.36 -14.67 -16.19
CA ASN A 112 16.94 -14.98 -16.02
C ASN A 112 16.52 -16.47 -16.13
N ARG A 113 16.32 -17.14 -14.99
CA ARG A 113 15.41 -18.29 -14.85
C ARG A 113 15.03 -18.54 -13.38
N LEU A 114 13.87 -18.00 -12.98
CA LEU A 114 13.28 -18.19 -11.64
C LEU A 114 12.69 -19.60 -11.43
N ASP A 115 12.64 -20.44 -12.47
CA ASP A 115 12.17 -21.84 -12.43
C ASP A 115 13.11 -22.77 -11.63
N LYS A 116 14.37 -22.37 -11.45
CA LYS A 116 15.40 -23.16 -10.76
C LYS A 116 15.32 -23.10 -9.23
N LEU A 117 14.57 -22.16 -8.64
CA LEU A 117 14.51 -21.97 -7.18
C LEU A 117 13.43 -22.84 -6.49
N ARG A 118 12.56 -23.50 -7.25
CA ARG A 118 11.48 -24.36 -6.72
C ARG A 118 11.60 -25.81 -7.20
N SER A 119 12.80 -26.37 -7.17
CA SER A 119 12.99 -27.79 -7.47
C SER A 119 14.09 -28.41 -6.62
N GLU A 120 13.73 -28.82 -5.40
CA GLU A 120 14.19 -30.09 -4.82
C GLU A 120 13.07 -30.70 -3.94
N PRO A 121 12.64 -31.95 -4.22
CA PRO A 121 11.91 -32.77 -3.28
C PRO A 121 12.89 -33.59 -2.43
N ARG A 122 12.68 -33.62 -1.11
CA ARG A 122 13.04 -34.78 -0.28
C ARG A 122 12.10 -34.89 0.91
#